data_AF-A0A9D9JLT5-F1
#
_entry.id   AF-A0A9D9JLT5-F1
#
_cell.length_a   1.000
_cell.length_b   1.000
_cell.length_c   1.000
_cell.angle_alpha   90.00
_cell.angle_beta   90.00
_cell.angle_gamma   90.00
#
_symmetry.space_group_name_H-M   'P 1'
#
loop_
_entity.id
_entity.type
_entity.pdbx_description
1 polymer ?
#
loop_
_entity_poly.entity_id
_entity_poly.type
_entity_poly.pdbx_seq_one_letter_code
_entity_poly.pdbx_strand_id
1 'polypeptide(L)'
;MNHNECFIQPGVILEGAVFPEPIRVVLVQSIGVNLKVGGQGLRTRQYHERLLSLDQVYSLKVIPAEAPFDGDALRFRLGIEAARLGLAYEYDPYFSLSIARVDPLPHQLEAVYHYILPLPRIRFLLADDAGAGKTIMAGLLLKELKLRGLVSRTLIVTPANLAFQWQREMRDRFRERFDIIRGVDLKDAYGVNPWQDKPQVITSMDWAKRAEVLESLGRTTWDLVIVDEAHRMSASDPDHKTERYKLGELLSQKTHHLLLLTGTPHKGDP
;
A
#
# COMPACT_ATOMS: atom_id res chain seq x y z
N MET A 1 -25.72 47.41 -24.43
CA MET A 1 -24.24 47.40 -24.44
C MET A 1 -23.81 45.96 -24.21
N ASN A 2 -23.21 45.34 -25.23
CA ASN A 2 -23.03 43.90 -25.38
C ASN A 2 -21.95 43.36 -24.41
N HIS A 3 -22.27 42.32 -23.63
CA HIS A 3 -21.43 41.78 -22.55
C HIS A 3 -20.48 40.63 -22.95
N ASN A 4 -20.14 40.46 -24.24
CA ASN A 4 -19.35 39.31 -24.72
C ASN A 4 -18.07 39.68 -25.49
N GLU A 5 -17.42 40.80 -25.17
CA GLU A 5 -16.10 41.11 -25.74
C GLU A 5 -14.99 40.24 -25.10
N CYS A 6 -14.62 39.19 -25.83
CA CYS A 6 -13.31 38.51 -25.90
C CYS A 6 -12.55 38.12 -24.60
N PHE A 7 -12.78 36.90 -24.10
CA PHE A 7 -11.95 36.25 -23.06
C PHE A 7 -10.56 35.78 -23.55
N ILE A 8 -10.30 35.77 -24.86
CA ILE A 8 -9.04 35.27 -25.43
C ILE A 8 -8.11 36.44 -25.73
N GLN A 9 -7.01 36.52 -24.99
CA GLN A 9 -5.99 37.57 -25.10
C GLN A 9 -4.58 36.97 -25.07
N PRO A 10 -3.56 37.64 -25.62
CA PRO A 10 -2.18 37.20 -25.51
C PRO A 10 -1.80 36.90 -24.05
N GLY A 11 -1.13 35.77 -23.82
CA GLY A 11 -0.69 35.30 -22.52
C GLY A 11 -1.53 34.13 -21.95
N VAL A 12 -2.84 34.06 -22.24
CA VAL A 12 -3.69 32.97 -21.71
C VAL A 12 -3.34 31.62 -22.34
N ILE A 13 -3.72 30.54 -21.66
CA ILE A 13 -3.61 29.18 -22.16
C ILE A 13 -4.98 28.74 -22.70
N LEU A 14 -5.01 28.18 -23.90
CA LEU A 14 -6.20 27.61 -24.50
C LEU A 14 -6.08 26.09 -24.53
N GLU A 15 -7.13 25.42 -24.07
CA GLU A 15 -7.28 23.96 -24.11
C GLU A 15 -8.59 23.58 -24.83
N GLY A 16 -8.52 22.67 -25.79
CA GLY A 16 -9.68 22.17 -26.52
C GLY A 16 -9.29 21.40 -27.78
N ALA A 17 -10.24 20.68 -28.38
CA ALA A 17 -9.98 19.75 -29.49
C ALA A 17 -9.49 20.43 -30.80
N VAL A 18 -9.61 21.75 -30.90
CA VAL A 18 -9.18 22.52 -32.08
C VAL A 18 -7.66 22.64 -32.17
N PHE A 19 -6.96 22.45 -31.05
CA PHE A 19 -5.51 22.40 -30.96
C PHE A 19 -5.06 20.99 -30.56
N PRO A 20 -3.91 20.50 -31.08
CA PRO A 20 -3.38 19.18 -30.74
C PRO A 20 -2.87 19.09 -29.28
N GLU A 21 -2.64 20.23 -28.64
CA GLU A 21 -2.18 20.37 -27.26
C GLU A 21 -2.64 21.72 -26.70
N PRO A 22 -2.56 21.95 -25.38
CA PRO A 22 -2.76 23.28 -24.81
C PRO A 22 -1.72 24.28 -25.34
N ILE A 23 -2.18 25.45 -25.79
CA ILE A 23 -1.30 26.50 -26.35
C ILE A 23 -1.32 27.76 -25.48
N ARG A 24 -0.17 28.41 -25.30
CA ARG A 24 -0.07 29.77 -24.76
C ARG A 24 -0.24 30.75 -25.90
N VAL A 25 -1.30 31.56 -25.84
CA VAL A 25 -1.66 32.51 -26.89
C VAL A 25 -0.60 33.60 -27.00
N VAL A 26 -0.14 33.85 -28.23
CA VAL A 26 0.79 34.92 -28.57
C VAL A 26 0.13 35.93 -29.51
N LEU A 27 -0.82 35.47 -30.33
CA LEU A 27 -1.50 36.25 -31.35
C LEU A 27 -3.02 36.03 -31.27
N VAL A 28 -3.78 37.12 -31.29
CA VAL A 28 -5.22 37.11 -31.48
C VAL A 28 -5.58 38.22 -32.46
N GLN A 29 -6.29 37.87 -33.54
CA GLN A 29 -6.71 38.84 -34.56
C GLN A 29 -8.12 38.52 -35.05
N SER A 30 -8.99 39.53 -35.07
CA SER A 30 -10.34 39.39 -35.66
C SER A 30 -10.26 39.46 -37.19
N ILE A 31 -10.85 38.47 -37.87
CA ILE A 31 -10.95 38.40 -39.34
C ILE A 31 -12.42 38.18 -39.70
N GLY A 32 -13.14 39.28 -39.94
CA GLY A 32 -14.58 39.24 -40.18
C GLY A 32 -15.35 38.75 -38.96
N VAL A 33 -16.04 37.62 -39.10
CA VAL A 33 -16.78 36.95 -38.00
C VAL A 33 -15.94 35.89 -37.26
N ASN A 34 -14.73 35.62 -37.73
CA ASN A 34 -13.86 34.57 -37.19
C ASN A 34 -12.69 35.18 -36.40
N LEU A 35 -12.13 34.39 -35.47
CA LEU A 35 -10.99 34.77 -34.65
C LEU A 35 -9.76 33.96 -35.07
N LYS A 36 -8.73 34.63 -35.56
CA LYS A 36 -7.41 34.03 -35.80
C LYS A 36 -6.64 33.99 -34.49
N VAL A 37 -6.28 32.80 -34.04
CA VAL A 37 -5.56 32.58 -32.78
C VAL A 37 -4.28 31.79 -33.05
N GLY A 38 -3.16 32.33 -32.58
CA GLY A 38 -1.83 31.74 -32.71
C GLY A 38 -1.12 31.69 -31.37
N GLY A 39 -0.40 30.61 -31.09
CA GLY A 39 0.27 30.42 -29.81
C GLY A 39 1.28 29.28 -29.79
N GLN A 40 2.07 29.22 -28.73
CA GLN A 40 3.08 28.18 -28.54
C GLN A 40 2.51 27.02 -27.72
N GLY A 41 2.65 25.79 -28.20
CA GLY A 41 2.28 24.57 -27.47
C GLY A 41 3.06 24.42 -26.17
N LEU A 42 2.36 24.09 -25.08
CA LEU A 42 3.00 23.94 -23.76
C LEU A 42 3.84 22.66 -23.62
N ARG A 43 3.57 21.63 -24.44
CA ARG A 43 4.30 20.36 -24.40
C ARG A 43 5.37 20.31 -25.47
N THR A 44 5.02 20.61 -26.72
CA THR A 44 5.96 20.49 -27.85
C THR A 44 6.79 21.74 -28.11
N ARG A 45 6.40 22.89 -27.53
CA ARG A 45 6.94 24.22 -27.83
C ARG A 45 6.79 24.65 -29.30
N GLN A 46 6.02 23.94 -30.12
CA GLN A 46 5.74 24.31 -31.50
C GLN A 46 4.71 25.43 -31.58
N TYR A 47 4.79 26.25 -32.62
CA TYR A 47 3.79 27.28 -32.89
C TYR A 47 2.60 26.68 -33.62
N HIS A 48 1.39 26.94 -33.11
CA HIS A 48 0.13 26.52 -33.70
C HIS A 48 -0.72 27.74 -34.01
N GLU A 49 -1.34 27.76 -35.19
CA GLU A 49 -2.20 28.85 -35.64
C GLU A 49 -3.48 28.29 -36.27
N ARG A 50 -4.64 28.82 -35.86
CA ARG A 50 -5.95 28.43 -36.38
C ARG A 50 -6.85 29.65 -36.57
N LEU A 51 -7.68 29.59 -37.61
CA LEU A 51 -8.82 30.48 -37.78
C LEU A 51 -10.06 29.78 -37.19
N LEU A 52 -10.64 30.38 -36.15
CA LEU A 52 -11.71 29.79 -35.36
C LEU A 52 -13.04 30.47 -35.66
N SER A 53 -14.10 29.68 -35.83
CA SER A 53 -15.48 30.19 -35.80
C SER A 53 -15.90 30.54 -34.36
N LEU A 54 -16.99 31.29 -34.21
CA LEU A 54 -17.54 31.62 -32.88
C LEU A 54 -17.88 30.36 -32.06
N ASP A 55 -18.46 29.34 -32.69
CA ASP A 55 -18.76 28.07 -32.02
C ASP A 55 -17.50 27.37 -31.50
N GLN A 56 -16.43 27.40 -32.29
CA GLN A 56 -15.14 26.85 -31.88
C GLN A 56 -14.54 27.64 -30.72
N VAL A 57 -14.65 28.98 -30.74
CA VAL A 57 -14.19 29.85 -29.64
C VAL A 57 -14.93 29.52 -28.33
N TYR A 58 -16.25 29.34 -28.38
CA TYR A 58 -17.03 28.97 -27.18
C TYR A 58 -16.74 27.56 -26.66
N SER A 59 -16.20 26.67 -27.50
CA SER A 59 -15.79 25.33 -27.07
C SER A 59 -14.43 25.28 -26.36
N LEU A 60 -13.65 26.37 -26.41
CA LEU A 60 -12.32 26.41 -25.81
C LEU A 60 -12.40 26.72 -24.31
N LYS A 61 -11.60 25.99 -23.53
CA LYS A 61 -11.35 26.31 -22.13
C LYS A 61 -10.21 27.33 -22.06
N VAL A 62 -10.51 28.53 -21.57
CA VAL A 62 -9.53 29.59 -21.34
C VAL A 62 -8.98 29.47 -19.92
N ILE A 63 -7.68 29.23 -19.81
CA ILE A 63 -6.96 29.12 -18.54
C ILE A 63 -6.04 30.34 -18.43
N PRO A 64 -6.07 31.11 -17.33
CA PRO A 64 -5.18 32.24 -17.15
C PRO A 64 -3.70 31.81 -17.12
N ALA A 65 -2.81 32.71 -17.54
CA ALA A 65 -1.37 32.48 -17.64
C ALA A 65 -0.72 32.19 -16.27
N GLU A 66 -1.24 32.85 -15.25
CA GLU A 66 -0.92 32.66 -13.85
C GLU A 66 -2.03 31.84 -13.21
N ALA A 67 -1.66 30.91 -12.33
CA ALA A 67 -2.64 30.18 -11.55
C ALA A 67 -3.48 31.20 -10.77
N PRO A 68 -4.81 31.17 -10.86
CA PRO A 68 -5.65 32.22 -10.28
C PRO A 68 -5.62 32.24 -8.74
N PHE A 69 -4.98 31.24 -8.10
CA PHE A 69 -4.93 31.04 -6.64
C PHE A 69 -6.31 31.17 -5.95
N ASP A 70 -7.38 30.94 -6.71
CA ASP A 70 -8.79 31.06 -6.32
C ASP A 70 -9.37 29.72 -5.81
N GLY A 71 -8.50 28.73 -5.61
CA GLY A 71 -8.86 27.45 -5.03
C GLY A 71 -9.41 27.62 -3.61
N ASP A 72 -10.25 26.69 -3.20
CA ASP A 72 -10.80 26.66 -1.84
C ASP A 72 -9.67 26.51 -0.81
N ALA A 73 -9.40 27.58 -0.07
CA ALA A 73 -8.32 27.64 0.92
C ALA A 73 -8.50 26.60 2.05
N LEU A 74 -9.74 26.27 2.40
CA LEU A 74 -10.03 25.25 3.41
C LEU A 74 -9.64 23.87 2.88
N ARG A 75 -10.01 23.54 1.63
CA ARG A 75 -9.62 22.27 1.00
C ARG A 75 -8.11 22.15 0.85
N PHE A 76 -7.44 23.23 0.44
CA PHE A 76 -5.98 23.26 0.35
C PHE A 76 -5.33 22.98 1.70
N ARG A 77 -5.73 23.70 2.75
CA ARG A 77 -5.23 23.49 4.12
C ARG A 77 -5.50 22.06 4.62
N LEU A 78 -6.70 21.52 4.38
CA LEU A 78 -7.03 20.15 4.76
C LEU A 78 -6.16 19.13 4.02
N GLY A 79 -5.86 19.36 2.74
CA GLY A 79 -4.94 18.51 1.97
C GLY A 79 -3.52 18.53 2.53
N ILE A 80 -3.01 19.71 2.91
CA ILE A 80 -1.68 19.85 3.53
C ILE A 80 -1.64 19.17 4.91
N GLU A 81 -2.65 19.36 5.75
CA GLU A 81 -2.73 18.70 7.07
C GLU A 81 -2.84 17.17 6.93
N ALA A 82 -3.63 16.68 5.98
CA ALA A 82 -3.72 15.25 5.69
C ALA A 82 -2.36 14.68 5.24
N ALA A 83 -1.64 15.41 4.38
CA ALA A 83 -0.29 15.01 3.97
C ALA A 83 0.70 15.01 5.14
N ARG A 84 0.66 16.04 6.00
CA ARG A 84 1.52 16.11 7.20
C ARG A 84 1.25 14.95 8.15
N LEU A 85 -0.01 14.62 8.40
CA LEU A 85 -0.39 13.47 9.24
C LEU A 85 0.04 12.14 8.60
N GLY A 86 -0.05 12.03 7.27
CA GLY A 86 0.44 10.87 6.53
C GLY A 86 1.97 10.66 6.65
N LEU A 87 2.73 11.74 6.87
CA LEU A 87 4.19 11.72 7.04
C LEU A 87 4.63 11.78 8.51
N ALA A 88 3.71 11.73 9.47
CA ALA A 88 4.04 11.90 10.90
C ALA A 88 5.05 10.86 11.41
N TYR A 89 5.07 9.66 10.82
CA TYR A 89 6.03 8.59 11.15
C TYR A 89 7.50 8.96 10.85
N GLU A 90 7.76 9.93 9.96
CA GLU A 90 9.13 10.39 9.67
C GLU A 90 9.74 11.17 10.84
N TYR A 91 8.89 11.80 11.66
CA TYR A 91 9.31 12.70 12.75
C TYR A 91 9.15 12.05 14.14
N ASP A 92 8.37 10.97 14.24
CA ASP A 92 8.21 10.18 15.45
C ASP A 92 8.48 8.69 15.14
N PRO A 93 9.67 8.16 15.51
CA PRO A 93 10.01 6.75 15.34
C PRO A 93 9.04 5.78 16.02
N TYR A 94 8.27 6.26 17.01
CA TYR A 94 7.33 5.47 17.81
C TYR A 94 5.87 5.81 17.50
N PHE A 95 5.58 6.48 16.38
CA PHE A 95 4.25 6.96 16.04
C PHE A 95 3.16 5.89 16.16
N SER A 96 3.45 4.64 15.77
CA SER A 96 2.52 3.51 15.86
C SER A 96 2.10 3.16 17.30
N LEU A 97 2.91 3.45 18.31
CA LEU A 97 2.58 3.24 19.72
C LEU A 97 1.38 4.08 20.16
N SER A 98 1.27 5.31 19.65
CA SER A 98 0.15 6.20 19.97
C SER A 98 -1.19 5.72 19.41
N ILE A 99 -1.17 4.85 18.40
CA ILE A 99 -2.36 4.35 17.69
C ILE A 99 -2.73 2.94 18.16
N ALA A 100 -1.73 2.13 18.51
CA ALA A 100 -1.93 0.80 19.04
C ALA A 100 -2.53 0.87 20.46
N ARG A 101 -3.43 -0.07 20.80
CA ARG A 101 -4.02 -0.20 22.13
C ARG A 101 -3.23 -1.20 22.96
N VAL A 102 -1.93 -0.96 23.08
CA VAL A 102 -1.00 -1.80 23.83
C VAL A 102 -0.04 -0.94 24.63
N ASP A 103 0.34 -1.43 25.81
CA ASP A 103 1.43 -0.88 26.62
C ASP A 103 2.62 -1.85 26.50
N PRO A 104 3.45 -1.72 25.46
CA PRO A 104 4.54 -2.68 25.22
C PRO A 104 5.66 -2.52 26.24
N LEU A 105 6.29 -3.64 26.56
CA LEU A 105 7.42 -3.67 27.49
C LEU A 105 8.68 -3.10 26.81
N PRO A 106 9.64 -2.52 27.57
CA PRO A 106 10.85 -1.92 26.99
C PRO A 106 11.62 -2.85 26.04
N HIS A 107 11.77 -4.14 26.39
CA HIS A 107 12.45 -5.10 25.53
C HIS A 107 11.70 -5.36 24.22
N GLN A 108 10.37 -5.26 24.21
CA GLN A 108 9.56 -5.42 23.00
C GLN A 108 9.76 -4.23 22.06
N LEU A 109 9.84 -3.01 22.62
CA LEU A 109 10.17 -1.81 21.87
C LEU A 109 11.58 -1.90 21.30
N GLU A 110 12.55 -2.31 22.11
CA GLU A 110 13.93 -2.45 21.67
C GLU A 110 14.04 -3.46 20.52
N ALA A 111 13.45 -4.65 20.67
CA ALA A 111 13.41 -5.68 19.62
C ALA A 111 12.85 -5.13 18.30
N VAL A 112 11.68 -4.48 18.34
CA VAL A 112 11.00 -4.01 17.13
C VAL A 112 11.72 -2.81 16.50
N TYR A 113 11.95 -1.73 17.25
CA TYR A 113 12.38 -0.45 16.70
C TYR A 113 13.88 -0.35 16.49
N HIS A 114 14.71 -1.03 17.30
CA HIS A 114 16.17 -0.96 17.17
C HIS A 114 16.77 -2.10 16.34
N TYR A 115 16.18 -3.30 16.38
CA TYR A 115 16.76 -4.46 15.67
C TYR A 115 16.02 -4.83 14.39
N ILE A 116 14.68 -4.87 14.41
CA ILE A 116 13.91 -5.36 13.26
C ILE A 116 13.67 -4.25 12.23
N LEU A 117 13.14 -3.12 12.66
CA LEU A 117 12.66 -2.05 11.78
C LEU A 117 13.74 -1.38 10.91
N PRO A 118 15.01 -1.24 11.36
CA PRO A 118 16.07 -0.68 10.51
C PRO A 118 16.46 -1.58 9.33
N LEU A 119 16.04 -2.84 9.30
CA LEU A 119 16.37 -3.76 8.21
C LEU A 119 15.64 -3.35 6.93
N PRO A 120 16.34 -3.10 5.81
CA PRO A 120 15.70 -2.73 4.55
C PRO A 120 14.77 -3.83 4.02
N ARG A 121 15.15 -5.09 4.28
CA ARG A 121 14.33 -6.27 4.04
C ARG A 121 14.29 -7.13 5.29
N ILE A 122 13.20 -7.01 6.04
CA ILE A 122 12.99 -7.81 7.26
C ILE A 122 12.88 -9.29 6.93
N ARG A 123 13.89 -10.05 7.34
CA ARG A 123 13.89 -11.52 7.35
C ARG A 123 14.45 -11.96 8.70
N PHE A 124 13.57 -12.10 9.68
CA PHE A 124 13.95 -12.11 11.10
C PHE A 124 13.28 -13.25 11.86
N LEU A 125 14.00 -13.81 12.85
CA LEU A 125 13.50 -14.87 13.75
C LEU A 125 13.41 -14.32 15.18
N LEU A 126 12.20 -14.26 15.74
CA LEU A 126 11.94 -13.96 17.13
C LEU A 126 11.86 -15.25 17.96
N ALA A 127 12.97 -15.55 18.63
CA ALA A 127 13.19 -16.79 19.36
C ALA A 127 13.14 -16.63 20.90
N ASP A 128 12.43 -15.62 21.42
CA ASP A 128 12.28 -15.40 22.87
C ASP A 128 11.48 -16.50 23.60
N ASP A 129 11.41 -16.42 24.93
CA ASP A 129 10.65 -17.35 25.74
C ASP A 129 9.13 -17.25 25.51
N ALA A 130 8.42 -18.32 25.86
CA ALA A 130 6.96 -18.32 25.88
C ALA A 130 6.45 -17.23 26.83
N GLY A 131 5.52 -16.40 26.35
CA GLY A 131 4.99 -15.27 27.13
C GLY A 131 5.74 -13.95 26.96
N ALA A 132 6.85 -13.89 26.22
CA ALA A 132 7.58 -12.65 25.91
C ALA A 132 6.77 -11.63 25.06
N GLY A 133 5.56 -12.00 24.62
CA GLY A 133 4.68 -11.12 23.86
C GLY A 133 5.06 -10.98 22.38
N LYS A 134 5.49 -12.07 21.75
CA LYS A 134 5.82 -12.12 20.31
C LYS A 134 4.69 -11.66 19.41
N THR A 135 3.44 -11.96 19.77
CA THR A 135 2.26 -11.48 19.05
C THR A 135 2.14 -9.95 19.12
N ILE A 136 2.50 -9.35 20.26
CA ILE A 136 2.53 -7.89 20.42
C ILE A 136 3.65 -7.31 19.55
N MET A 137 4.86 -7.87 19.59
CA MET A 137 5.98 -7.42 18.75
C MET A 137 5.66 -7.53 17.25
N ALA A 138 5.05 -8.63 16.82
CA ALA A 138 4.62 -8.83 15.44
C ALA A 138 3.53 -7.82 15.01
N GLY A 139 2.57 -7.53 15.89
CA GLY A 139 1.54 -6.53 15.64
C GLY A 139 2.09 -5.10 15.58
N LEU A 140 3.04 -4.76 16.46
CA LEU A 140 3.77 -3.48 16.41
C LEU A 140 4.50 -3.32 15.09
N LEU A 141 5.27 -4.34 14.69
CA LEU A 141 5.98 -4.34 13.42
C LEU A 141 5.03 -4.17 12.23
N LEU A 142 3.94 -4.96 12.18
CA LEU A 142 2.94 -4.85 11.13
C LEU A 142 2.37 -3.43 11.05
N LYS A 143 2.04 -2.83 12.21
CA LYS A 143 1.45 -1.50 12.24
C LYS A 143 2.40 -0.43 11.72
N GLU A 144 3.66 -0.51 12.15
CA GLU A 144 4.70 0.40 11.73
C GLU A 144 4.97 0.31 10.22
N LEU A 145 5.10 -0.90 9.67
CA LEU A 145 5.29 -1.10 8.23
C LEU A 145 4.10 -0.59 7.41
N LYS A 146 2.87 -0.75 7.90
CA LYS A 146 1.67 -0.21 7.26
C LYS A 146 1.63 1.32 7.25
N LEU A 147 1.97 1.94 8.38
CA LEU A 147 2.02 3.41 8.48
C LEU A 147 3.07 4.02 7.54
N ARG A 148 4.19 3.31 7.33
CA ARG A 148 5.23 3.66 6.36
C ARG A 148 4.85 3.36 4.90
N GLY A 149 3.69 2.77 4.65
CA GLY A 149 3.26 2.36 3.31
C GLY A 149 4.06 1.18 2.72
N LEU A 150 4.82 0.44 3.54
CA LEU A 150 5.69 -0.66 3.10
C LEU A 150 4.95 -2.00 2.99
N VAL A 151 3.83 -2.15 3.70
CA VAL A 151 3.04 -3.38 3.72
C VAL A 151 1.57 -3.06 3.50
N SER A 152 0.97 -3.73 2.52
CA SER A 152 -0.46 -3.72 2.24
C SER A 152 -1.07 -5.12 2.33
N ARG A 153 -0.32 -6.13 1.88
CA ARG A 153 -0.73 -7.54 1.86
C ARG A 153 0.04 -8.33 2.92
N THR A 154 -0.69 -8.92 3.87
CA THR A 154 -0.10 -9.66 4.99
C THR A 154 -0.73 -11.05 5.13
N LEU A 155 0.12 -12.06 5.24
CA LEU A 155 -0.27 -13.41 5.58
C LEU A 155 0.29 -13.81 6.94
N ILE A 156 -0.58 -14.31 7.82
CA ILE A 156 -0.21 -14.91 9.09
C ILE A 156 -0.46 -16.42 8.98
N VAL A 157 0.59 -17.22 9.20
CA VAL A 157 0.52 -18.67 9.24
C VAL A 157 0.76 -19.12 10.67
N THR A 158 -0.18 -19.85 11.25
CA THR A 158 -0.14 -20.20 12.68
C THR A 158 -0.70 -21.61 12.90
N PRO A 159 -0.45 -22.28 14.04
CA PRO A 159 -1.24 -23.45 14.44
C PRO A 159 -2.75 -23.19 14.36
N ALA A 160 -3.53 -24.20 13.96
CA ALA A 160 -4.97 -24.05 13.74
C ALA A 160 -5.73 -23.52 14.97
N ASN A 161 -5.32 -23.91 16.17
CA ASN A 161 -5.90 -23.49 17.44
C ASN A 161 -5.61 -22.02 17.81
N LEU A 162 -4.59 -21.39 17.20
CA LEU A 162 -4.20 -20.00 17.49
C LEU A 162 -4.75 -18.99 16.48
N ALA A 163 -5.32 -19.44 15.35
CA ALA A 163 -5.82 -18.55 14.29
C ALA A 163 -6.84 -17.51 14.79
N PHE A 164 -7.80 -17.93 15.62
CA PHE A 164 -8.79 -17.01 16.20
C PHE A 164 -8.19 -16.04 17.23
N GLN A 165 -7.19 -16.50 17.99
CA GLN A 165 -6.49 -15.65 18.93
C GLN A 165 -5.73 -14.55 18.18
N TRP A 166 -4.98 -14.90 17.13
CA TRP A 166 -4.31 -13.95 16.25
C TRP A 166 -5.29 -12.93 15.68
N GLN A 167 -6.42 -13.39 15.11
CA GLN A 167 -7.43 -12.50 14.55
C GLN A 167 -7.97 -11.51 15.59
N ARG A 168 -8.27 -11.99 16.80
CA ARG A 168 -8.77 -11.16 17.91
C ARG A 168 -7.72 -10.15 18.35
N GLU A 169 -6.47 -10.57 18.54
CA GLU A 169 -5.39 -9.68 18.98
C GLU A 169 -5.10 -8.60 17.93
N MET A 170 -4.99 -8.96 16.64
CA MET A 170 -4.81 -7.99 15.56
C MET A 170 -5.95 -6.97 15.51
N ARG A 171 -7.20 -7.41 15.66
CA ARG A 171 -8.37 -6.53 15.66
C ARG A 171 -8.42 -5.62 16.88
N ASP A 172 -8.30 -6.20 18.08
CA ASP A 172 -8.60 -5.49 19.33
C ASP A 172 -7.44 -4.57 19.74
N ARG A 173 -6.20 -5.01 19.53
CA ARG A 173 -4.98 -4.28 19.93
C ARG A 173 -4.45 -3.37 18.83
N PHE A 174 -4.52 -3.79 17.57
CA PHE A 174 -3.88 -3.08 16.45
C PHE A 174 -4.86 -2.48 15.43
N ARG A 175 -6.16 -2.74 15.61
CA ARG A 175 -7.25 -2.34 14.69
C ARG A 175 -7.06 -2.88 13.27
N GLU A 176 -6.40 -4.03 13.16
CA GLU A 176 -6.15 -4.72 11.90
C GLU A 176 -7.16 -5.84 11.70
N ARG A 177 -7.87 -5.82 10.56
CA ARG A 177 -8.87 -6.84 10.24
C ARG A 177 -8.22 -7.91 9.37
N PHE A 178 -8.23 -9.13 9.86
CA PHE A 178 -7.76 -10.31 9.13
C PHE A 178 -8.91 -11.27 8.90
N ASP A 179 -8.96 -11.84 7.70
CA ASP A 179 -9.85 -12.93 7.37
C ASP A 179 -9.16 -14.28 7.59
N ILE A 180 -9.86 -15.22 8.22
CA ILE A 180 -9.34 -16.58 8.37
C ILE A 180 -9.76 -17.38 7.13
N ILE A 181 -8.79 -17.84 6.34
CA ILE A 181 -9.05 -18.71 5.18
C ILE A 181 -8.87 -20.18 5.58
N ARG A 182 -9.87 -20.98 5.22
CA ARG A 182 -9.99 -22.43 5.47
C ARG A 182 -10.36 -23.17 4.19
N GLY A 183 -10.47 -24.50 4.29
CA GLY A 183 -10.83 -25.36 3.18
C GLY A 183 -12.18 -25.04 2.51
N VAL A 184 -13.14 -24.50 3.26
CA VAL A 184 -14.45 -24.08 2.71
C VAL A 184 -14.30 -22.89 1.77
N ASP A 185 -13.48 -21.91 2.14
CA ASP A 185 -13.24 -20.71 1.33
C ASP A 185 -12.63 -21.03 -0.03
N LEU A 186 -11.78 -22.05 -0.11
CA LEU A 186 -11.16 -22.47 -1.37
C LEU A 186 -12.18 -23.15 -2.31
N LYS A 187 -13.15 -23.88 -1.74
CA LYS A 187 -14.21 -24.57 -2.49
C LYS A 187 -15.28 -23.60 -2.97
N ASP A 188 -15.61 -22.60 -2.15
CA ASP A 188 -16.69 -21.65 -2.40
C ASP A 188 -16.26 -20.49 -3.31
N ALA A 189 -14.97 -20.37 -3.64
CA ALA A 189 -14.45 -19.19 -4.33
C ALA A 189 -14.79 -19.10 -5.84
N TYR A 190 -15.63 -19.96 -6.41
CA TYR A 190 -16.10 -19.92 -7.81
C TYR A 190 -15.01 -19.59 -8.86
N GLY A 191 -13.79 -20.09 -8.68
CA GLY A 191 -12.65 -19.85 -9.59
C GLY A 191 -11.79 -18.60 -9.28
N VAL A 192 -12.15 -17.80 -8.28
CA VAL A 192 -11.30 -16.72 -7.76
C VAL A 192 -10.35 -17.29 -6.71
N ASN A 193 -9.09 -16.88 -6.74
CA ASN A 193 -8.15 -17.30 -5.72
C ASN A 193 -8.38 -16.46 -4.43
N PRO A 194 -8.85 -17.06 -3.32
CA PRO A 194 -9.16 -16.28 -2.11
C PRO A 194 -7.91 -15.65 -1.49
N TRP A 195 -6.71 -16.18 -1.80
CA TRP A 195 -5.44 -15.59 -1.41
C TRP A 195 -5.20 -14.24 -2.10
N GLN A 196 -5.74 -14.01 -3.29
CA GLN A 196 -5.55 -12.79 -4.07
C GLN A 196 -6.57 -11.70 -3.70
N ASP A 197 -7.82 -12.12 -3.47
CA ASP A 197 -8.94 -11.23 -3.15
C ASP A 197 -8.73 -10.49 -1.81
N LYS A 198 -8.28 -11.21 -0.78
CA LYS A 198 -8.16 -10.66 0.57
C LYS A 198 -6.74 -10.19 0.85
N PRO A 199 -6.52 -8.91 1.23
CA PRO A 199 -5.17 -8.39 1.48
C PRO A 199 -4.58 -8.85 2.81
N GLN A 200 -5.41 -9.18 3.81
CA GLN A 200 -4.95 -9.58 5.15
C GLN A 200 -5.58 -10.90 5.57
N VAL A 201 -4.75 -11.94 5.61
CA VAL A 201 -5.22 -13.31 5.79
C VAL A 201 -4.50 -14.00 6.94
N ILE A 202 -5.25 -14.77 7.73
CA ILE A 202 -4.73 -15.78 8.65
C ILE A 202 -5.07 -17.16 8.09
N THR A 203 -4.12 -18.09 8.13
CA THR A 203 -4.39 -19.49 7.80
C THR A 203 -3.63 -20.45 8.70
N SER A 204 -4.11 -21.69 8.78
CA SER A 204 -3.45 -22.71 9.58
C SER A 204 -2.32 -23.38 8.81
N MET A 205 -1.19 -23.59 9.48
CA MET A 205 -0.03 -24.28 8.92
C MET A 205 -0.36 -25.70 8.43
N ASP A 206 -1.21 -26.42 9.17
CA ASP A 206 -1.59 -27.81 8.86
C ASP A 206 -2.45 -27.97 7.63
N TRP A 207 -3.23 -26.94 7.29
CA TRP A 207 -4.01 -26.92 6.07
C TRP A 207 -3.21 -26.36 4.89
N ALA A 208 -2.48 -25.25 5.11
CA ALA A 208 -1.71 -24.59 4.07
C ALA A 208 -0.58 -25.44 3.47
N LYS A 209 -0.08 -26.44 4.22
CA LYS A 209 0.97 -27.36 3.73
C LYS A 209 0.49 -28.35 2.67
N ARG A 210 -0.82 -28.56 2.52
CA ARG A 210 -1.38 -29.53 1.57
C ARG A 210 -1.09 -29.09 0.14
N ALA A 211 -0.73 -30.04 -0.74
CA ALA A 211 -0.25 -29.73 -2.09
C ALA A 211 -1.19 -28.78 -2.89
N GLU A 212 -2.49 -29.06 -2.91
CA GLU A 212 -3.49 -28.22 -3.61
C GLU A 212 -3.55 -26.78 -3.07
N VAL A 213 -3.41 -26.62 -1.75
CA VAL A 213 -3.48 -25.32 -1.07
C VAL A 213 -2.18 -24.56 -1.28
N LEU A 214 -1.06 -25.27 -1.17
CA LEU A 214 0.29 -24.75 -1.38
C LEU A 214 0.46 -24.23 -2.81
N GLU A 215 -0.03 -24.96 -3.81
CA GLU A 215 -0.02 -24.52 -5.20
C GLU A 215 -0.84 -23.24 -5.40
N SER A 216 -2.06 -23.19 -4.86
CA SER A 216 -2.92 -22.01 -4.93
C SER A 216 -2.30 -20.79 -4.22
N LEU A 217 -1.71 -21.00 -3.04
CA LEU A 217 -1.01 -19.97 -2.28
C LEU A 217 0.20 -19.42 -3.04
N GLY A 218 0.92 -20.28 -3.76
CA GLY A 218 2.09 -19.94 -4.57
C GLY A 218 1.81 -19.02 -5.76
N ARG A 219 0.54 -18.83 -6.13
CA ARG A 219 0.08 -17.89 -7.16
C ARG A 219 -0.09 -16.45 -6.64
N THR A 220 0.24 -16.20 -5.38
CA THR A 220 0.12 -14.89 -4.72
C THR A 220 1.45 -14.47 -4.11
N THR A 221 1.73 -13.17 -4.12
CA THR A 221 2.85 -12.56 -3.40
C THR A 221 2.36 -11.75 -2.21
N TRP A 222 3.20 -11.67 -1.18
CA TRP A 222 2.88 -11.00 0.09
C TRP A 222 3.96 -9.98 0.44
N ASP A 223 3.54 -8.81 0.93
CA ASP A 223 4.50 -7.82 1.41
C ASP A 223 5.12 -8.30 2.73
N LEU A 224 4.31 -8.90 3.60
CA LEU A 224 4.74 -9.49 4.86
C LEU A 224 4.11 -10.87 5.07
N VAL A 225 4.94 -11.86 5.42
CA VAL A 225 4.51 -13.13 5.99
C VAL A 225 4.99 -13.21 7.44
N ILE A 226 4.07 -13.53 8.35
CA ILE A 226 4.36 -13.85 9.75
C ILE A 226 4.07 -15.34 9.95
N VAL A 227 5.06 -16.11 10.41
CA VAL A 227 4.88 -17.52 10.76
C VAL A 227 5.02 -17.69 12.25
N ASP A 228 3.95 -18.15 12.88
CA ASP A 228 3.93 -18.51 14.29
C ASP A 228 4.25 -20.00 14.49
N GLU A 229 4.92 -20.32 15.59
CA GLU A 229 5.53 -21.62 15.87
C GLU A 229 6.39 -22.17 14.72
N ALA A 230 7.28 -21.31 14.20
CA ALA A 230 8.12 -21.59 13.05
C ALA A 230 9.02 -22.83 13.22
N HIS A 231 9.33 -23.27 14.45
CA HIS A 231 10.03 -24.54 14.68
C HIS A 231 9.32 -25.76 14.06
N ARG A 232 7.99 -25.68 13.87
CA ARG A 232 7.19 -26.74 13.22
C ARG A 232 7.42 -26.84 11.71
N MET A 233 8.06 -25.86 11.09
CA MET A 233 8.46 -25.85 9.68
C MET A 233 9.91 -26.34 9.48
N SER A 234 10.54 -26.95 10.48
CA SER A 234 11.89 -27.50 10.35
C SER A 234 11.93 -28.81 9.56
N ALA A 235 13.10 -29.11 8.99
CA ALA A 235 13.44 -30.41 8.41
C ALA A 235 14.76 -30.87 9.04
N SER A 236 14.82 -32.13 9.47
CA SER A 236 16.02 -32.74 10.06
C SER A 236 17.01 -33.23 9.01
N ASP A 237 16.53 -33.49 7.80
CA ASP A 237 17.29 -33.98 6.66
C ASP A 237 17.07 -33.03 5.46
N PRO A 238 18.13 -32.42 4.90
CA PRO A 238 18.04 -31.60 3.70
C PRO A 238 17.45 -32.31 2.48
N ASP A 239 17.65 -33.63 2.36
CA ASP A 239 17.21 -34.44 1.23
C ASP A 239 15.74 -34.86 1.37
N HIS A 240 15.21 -34.92 2.60
CA HIS A 240 13.83 -35.31 2.90
C HIS A 240 13.02 -34.18 3.54
N LYS A 241 12.59 -33.23 2.70
CA LYS A 241 11.80 -32.07 3.12
C LYS A 241 10.37 -32.44 3.53
N THR A 242 10.01 -32.11 4.77
CA THR A 242 8.62 -32.24 5.27
C THR A 242 7.68 -31.29 4.52
N GLU A 243 6.38 -31.59 4.50
CA GLU A 243 5.37 -30.71 3.88
C GLU A 243 5.35 -29.30 4.50
N ARG A 244 5.55 -29.20 5.82
CA ARG A 244 5.62 -27.90 6.52
C ARG A 244 6.88 -27.14 6.16
N TYR A 245 8.01 -27.82 5.94
CA TYR A 245 9.22 -27.19 5.43
C TYR A 245 9.02 -26.63 4.02
N LYS A 246 8.38 -27.40 3.12
CA LYS A 246 8.02 -26.94 1.77
C LYS A 246 7.13 -25.70 1.79
N LEU A 247 6.18 -25.63 2.73
CA LEU A 247 5.39 -24.42 2.98
C LEU A 247 6.27 -23.23 3.37
N GLY A 248 7.18 -23.40 4.32
CA GLY A 248 8.14 -22.37 4.71
C GLY A 248 9.01 -21.87 3.55
N GLU A 249 9.51 -22.79 2.71
CA GLU A 249 10.29 -22.43 1.51
C GLU A 249 9.48 -21.62 0.50
N LEU A 250 8.25 -22.04 0.20
CA LEU A 250 7.38 -21.30 -0.70
C LEU A 250 7.14 -19.89 -0.18
N LEU A 251 6.76 -19.76 1.09
CA LEU A 251 6.48 -18.46 1.72
C LEU A 251 7.70 -17.56 1.70
N SER A 252 8.87 -18.11 2.00
CA SER A 252 10.17 -17.44 1.96
C SER A 252 10.46 -16.82 0.58
N GLN A 253 10.07 -17.50 -0.51
CA GLN A 253 10.23 -17.03 -1.89
C GLN A 253 9.13 -16.06 -2.32
N LYS A 254 7.90 -16.21 -1.80
CA LYS A 254 6.71 -15.45 -2.19
C LYS A 254 6.48 -14.19 -1.35
N THR A 255 7.45 -13.78 -0.53
CA THR A 255 7.32 -12.60 0.31
C THR A 255 8.53 -11.66 0.30
N HIS A 256 8.25 -10.37 0.43
CA HIS A 256 9.28 -9.37 0.63
C HIS A 256 9.83 -9.43 2.07
N HIS A 257 8.95 -9.33 3.07
CA HIS A 257 9.28 -9.42 4.49
C HIS A 257 8.83 -10.75 5.11
N LEU A 258 9.71 -11.39 5.86
CA LEU A 258 9.41 -12.66 6.55
C LEU A 258 9.76 -12.52 8.04
N LEU A 259 8.74 -12.64 8.89
CA LEU A 259 8.90 -12.71 10.33
C LEU A 259 8.57 -14.12 10.81
N LEU A 260 9.55 -14.79 11.43
CA LEU A 260 9.37 -16.11 12.03
C LEU A 260 9.30 -15.95 13.55
N LEU A 261 8.29 -16.52 14.18
CA LEU A 261 8.10 -16.53 15.63
C LEU A 261 8.20 -17.97 16.09
N THR A 262 9.03 -18.25 17.09
CA THR A 262 9.10 -19.58 17.69
C THR A 262 9.47 -19.47 19.15
N GLY A 263 8.77 -20.15 20.06
CA GLY A 263 9.31 -20.31 21.41
C GLY A 263 10.71 -20.92 21.37
N THR A 264 11.55 -20.60 22.35
CA THR A 264 12.68 -21.45 22.69
C THR A 264 12.13 -22.87 22.91
N PRO A 265 12.56 -23.88 22.14
CA PRO A 265 12.07 -25.22 22.37
C PRO A 265 12.49 -25.63 23.78
N HIS A 266 11.53 -25.98 24.64
CA HIS A 266 11.82 -26.77 25.84
C HIS A 266 12.26 -28.15 25.38
N LYS A 267 13.53 -28.29 25.02
CA LYS A 267 14.17 -29.60 24.92
C LYS A 267 15.00 -29.79 26.18
N GLY A 268 14.48 -30.63 27.07
CA GLY A 268 15.38 -31.53 27.79
C GLY A 268 16.03 -32.42 26.73
N ASP A 269 17.23 -32.04 26.32
CA ASP A 269 18.38 -32.93 26.14
C ASP A 269 19.65 -32.04 26.09
N PRO A 270 20.76 -32.48 26.73
CA PRO A 270 21.92 -31.66 27.10
C PRO A 270 22.80 -31.21 25.92
#